data_AF-A0A7Y5BVQ6-F1
#
_entry.id   AF-A0A7Y5BVQ6-F1
#
_cell.length_a   1.000
_cell.length_b   1.000
_cell.length_c   1.000
_cell.angle_alpha   90.00
_cell.angle_beta   90.00
_cell.angle_gamma   90.00
#
_symmetry.space_group_name_H-M   'P 1'
#
loop_
_entity.id
_entity.type
_entity.pdbx_description
1 polymer ?
#
loop_
_entity_poly.entity_id
_entity_poly.type
_entity_poly.pdbx_seq_one_letter_code
_entity_poly.pdbx_strand_id
1 'polypeptide(L)'
;MGTSPSIIMWINRQWVISLTNGTAALDWGEGMAQDLLSGEFLCYSAEEYGHTLRDEDLTALHASGRVASFTALQVGLYAWPPR
;
A
#
# COMPACT_ATOMS: atom_id res chain seq x y z
N MET A 1 -25.24 1.70 -15.36
CA MET A 1 -24.54 1.37 -14.10
C MET A 1 -23.07 1.68 -14.34
N GLY A 2 -22.69 2.96 -14.21
CA GLY A 2 -21.33 3.40 -14.53
C GLY A 2 -20.47 3.22 -13.28
N THR A 3 -19.51 2.29 -13.33
CA THR A 3 -18.44 2.28 -12.34
C THR A 3 -17.69 3.60 -12.50
N SER A 4 -17.72 4.47 -11.49
CA SER A 4 -16.84 5.64 -11.46
C SER A 4 -15.41 5.16 -11.70
N PRO A 5 -14.63 5.80 -12.58
CA PRO A 5 -13.25 5.42 -12.79
C PRO A 5 -12.51 5.60 -11.47
N SER A 6 -12.04 4.49 -10.88
CA SER A 6 -11.17 4.54 -9.72
C SER A 6 -9.88 5.24 -10.15
N ILE A 7 -9.56 6.37 -9.53
CA ILE A 7 -8.30 7.05 -9.77
C ILE A 7 -7.20 6.13 -9.24
N ILE A 8 -6.26 5.75 -10.09
CA ILE A 8 -5.09 4.97 -9.71
C ILE A 8 -3.94 5.94 -9.47
N MET A 9 -3.40 5.92 -8.26
CA MET A 9 -2.18 6.65 -7.91
C MET A 9 -0.99 5.71 -8.01
N TRP A 10 -0.04 6.07 -8.87
CA TRP A 10 1.21 5.34 -9.03
C TRP A 10 2.24 5.88 -8.04
N ILE A 11 2.74 5.00 -7.19
CA ILE A 11 3.72 5.32 -6.17
C ILE A 11 4.99 4.50 -6.34
N ASN A 12 6.10 5.00 -5.80
CA ASN A 12 7.36 4.25 -5.78
C ASN A 12 7.17 3.01 -4.91
N ARG A 13 7.53 1.85 -5.46
CA ARG A 13 7.43 0.57 -4.77
C ARG A 13 8.22 0.53 -3.46
N GLN A 14 9.34 1.26 -3.37
CA GLN A 14 10.17 1.31 -2.17
C GLN A 14 9.45 1.89 -0.95
N TRP A 15 8.36 2.63 -1.17
CA TRP A 15 7.54 3.20 -0.10
C TRP A 15 6.41 2.28 0.35
N VAL A 16 6.24 1.12 -0.28
CA VAL A 16 5.20 0.17 0.11
C VAL A 16 5.82 -0.93 0.94
N ILE A 17 5.41 -1.02 2.19
CA ILE A 17 6.05 -1.84 3.21
C ILE A 17 5.05 -2.83 3.81
N SER A 18 5.56 -3.96 4.30
CA SER A 18 4.89 -4.81 5.26
C SER A 18 5.47 -4.51 6.64
N LEU A 19 4.60 -4.28 7.60
CA LEU A 19 4.97 -4.30 9.01
C LEU A 19 5.08 -5.75 9.49
N THR A 20 5.76 -5.96 10.62
CA THR A 20 5.97 -7.29 11.23
C THR A 20 4.66 -7.98 11.62
N ASN A 21 3.59 -7.21 11.85
CA ASN A 21 2.25 -7.71 12.12
C ASN A 21 1.46 -8.11 10.84
N GLY A 22 2.07 -8.00 9.66
CA GLY A 22 1.45 -8.32 8.37
C GLY A 22 0.63 -7.18 7.73
N THR A 23 0.61 -6.00 8.34
CA THR A 23 -0.05 -4.82 7.76
C THR A 23 0.73 -4.34 6.55
N ALA A 24 0.07 -4.23 5.40
CA ALA A 24 0.63 -3.58 4.22
C ALA A 24 0.34 -2.08 4.30
N ALA A 25 1.37 -1.24 4.20
CA ALA A 25 1.26 0.20 4.40
C ALA A 25 2.10 0.99 3.39
N LEU A 26 1.70 2.24 3.15
CA LEU A 26 2.49 3.26 2.46
C LEU A 26 3.30 4.06 3.50
N ASP A 27 4.61 3.94 3.47
CA ASP A 27 5.55 4.67 4.32
C ASP A 27 5.69 6.13 3.88
N TRP A 28 5.45 7.06 4.81
CA TRP A 28 5.61 8.50 4.63
C TRP A 28 6.91 9.03 5.25
N GLY A 29 7.70 8.17 5.89
CA GLY A 29 8.89 8.51 6.67
C GLY A 29 8.56 8.84 8.13
N GLU A 30 9.61 9.00 8.93
CA GLU A 30 9.54 9.41 10.34
C GLU A 30 8.62 8.53 11.23
N GLY A 31 8.50 7.24 10.89
CA GLY A 31 7.64 6.31 11.62
C GLY A 31 6.15 6.51 11.37
N MET A 32 5.78 7.21 10.29
CA MET A 32 4.39 7.40 9.86
C MET A 32 4.12 6.57 8.61
N ALA A 33 3.03 5.82 8.62
CA ALA A 33 2.57 5.09 7.45
C ALA A 33 1.06 5.22 7.29
N GLN A 34 0.54 4.84 6.13
CA GLN A 34 -0.88 4.74 5.85
C GLN A 34 -1.22 3.28 5.54
N ASP A 35 -2.13 2.68 6.33
CA ASP A 35 -2.60 1.32 6.08
C ASP A 35 -3.29 1.25 4.71
N LEU A 36 -2.84 0.31 3.87
CA LEU A 36 -3.39 0.17 2.52
C LEU A 36 -4.84 -0.32 2.51
N LEU A 37 -5.26 -1.03 3.56
CA LEU A 37 -6.61 -1.58 3.67
C LEU A 37 -7.62 -0.51 4.10
N SER A 38 -7.35 0.17 5.21
CA SER A 38 -8.28 1.14 5.80
C SER A 38 -8.10 2.56 5.28
N GLY A 39 -6.92 2.89 4.74
CA GLY A 39 -6.52 4.25 4.42
C GLY A 39 -6.20 5.11 5.65
N GLU A 40 -6.20 4.53 6.86
CA GLU A 40 -5.88 5.25 8.09
C GLU A 40 -4.38 5.43 8.27
N PHE A 41 -3.99 6.57 8.84
CA PHE A 41 -2.61 6.81 9.24
C PHE A 41 -2.32 6.07 10.54
N LEU A 42 -1.13 5.47 10.59
CA LEU A 42 -0.62 4.75 11.75
C LEU A 42 0.84 5.14 11.99
N CYS A 43 1.21 5.17 13.26
CA CYS A 43 2.60 5.25 13.65
C CYS A 43 3.17 3.84 13.76
N TYR A 44 4.43 3.67 13.39
CA TYR A 44 5.17 2.43 13.59
C TYR A 44 6.61 2.74 14.00
N SER A 45 7.19 1.89 14.84
CA SER A 45 8.60 1.97 15.22
C SER A 45 9.51 1.24 14.23
N ALA A 46 10.83 1.45 14.32
CA ALA A 46 11.79 0.75 13.47
C ALA A 46 11.75 -0.77 13.65
N GLU A 47 11.38 -1.26 14.84
CA GLU A 47 11.22 -2.69 15.14
C GLU A 47 9.96 -3.30 14.50
N GLU A 48 8.98 -2.46 14.18
CA GLU A 48 7.74 -2.87 13.50
C GLU A 48 7.90 -2.90 11.98
N TYR A 49 8.97 -2.32 11.44
CA TYR A 49 9.31 -2.44 10.03
C TYR A 49 9.68 -3.89 9.70
N GLY A 50 8.93 -4.50 8.76
CA GLY A 50 9.26 -5.82 8.23
C GLY A 50 10.15 -5.72 7.00
N HIS A 51 9.55 -5.38 5.86
CA HIS A 51 10.23 -5.30 4.58
C HIS A 51 9.41 -4.50 3.55
N THR A 52 10.06 -3.99 2.51
CA THR A 52 9.37 -3.50 1.30
C THR A 52 8.63 -4.64 0.61
N LEU A 53 7.39 -4.42 0.17
CA LEU A 53 6.57 -5.48 -0.43
C LEU A 53 7.23 -6.14 -1.65
N ARG A 54 7.29 -7.47 -1.60
CA ARG A 54 7.85 -8.33 -2.65
C ARG A 54 6.78 -8.66 -3.68
N ASP A 55 7.19 -9.28 -4.79
CA ASP A 55 6.26 -9.65 -5.87
C ASP A 55 5.17 -10.61 -5.38
N GLU A 56 5.53 -11.51 -4.45
CA GLU A 56 4.59 -12.42 -3.80
C GLU A 56 3.52 -11.66 -3.00
N ASP A 57 3.92 -10.67 -2.20
CA ASP A 57 3.02 -9.83 -1.41
C ASP A 57 2.09 -9.02 -2.34
N LEU A 58 2.66 -8.38 -3.36
CA LEU A 58 1.91 -7.57 -4.33
C LEU A 58 0.96 -8.41 -5.17
N THR A 59 1.35 -9.65 -5.51
CA THR A 59 0.47 -10.61 -6.21
C THR A 59 -0.76 -10.93 -5.35
N ALA A 60 -0.56 -11.20 -4.05
CA ALA A 60 -1.66 -11.46 -3.12
C ALA A 60 -2.55 -10.22 -2.91
N LEU A 61 -1.96 -9.03 -2.79
CA LEU A 61 -2.70 -7.77 -2.67
C LEU A 61 -3.47 -7.40 -3.93
N HIS A 62 -2.91 -7.68 -5.12
CA HIS A 62 -3.60 -7.49 -6.38
C HIS A 62 -4.77 -8.46 -6.53
N ALA A 63 -4.56 -9.74 -6.22
CA ALA A 63 -5.62 -10.76 -6.26
C ALA A 63 -6.77 -10.46 -5.28
N SER A 64 -6.50 -9.80 -4.16
CA SER A 64 -7.51 -9.36 -3.18
C SER A 64 -8.12 -7.97 -3.48
N GLY A 65 -7.72 -7.33 -4.59
CA GLY A 65 -8.26 -6.03 -5.00
C GLY A 65 -7.76 -4.82 -4.20
N ARG A 66 -6.70 -4.99 -3.39
CA ARG A 66 -6.09 -3.91 -2.58
C ARG A 66 -5.05 -3.11 -3.37
N VAL A 67 -4.39 -3.77 -4.32
CA VAL A 67 -3.48 -3.14 -5.29
C VAL A 67 -4.13 -3.22 -6.68
N ALA A 68 -4.12 -2.14 -7.44
CA ALA A 68 -4.71 -2.09 -8.76
C ALA A 68 -3.80 -2.71 -9.83
N SER A 69 -2.49 -2.50 -9.71
CA SER A 69 -1.47 -3.04 -10.61
C SER A 69 -0.07 -2.80 -10.01
N PHE A 70 0.97 -3.51 -10.46
CA PHE A 70 2.33 -3.25 -10.02
C PHE A 70 3.36 -3.63 -11.08
N THR A 71 4.55 -3.04 -10.96
CA THR A 71 5.74 -3.34 -11.76
C THR A 71 6.95 -3.54 -10.83
N ALA A 72 8.14 -3.71 -11.42
CA ALA A 72 9.38 -3.74 -10.65
C ALA A 72 9.65 -2.42 -9.90
N LEU A 73 9.10 -1.28 -10.35
CA LEU A 73 9.42 0.05 -9.80
C LEU A 73 8.24 0.74 -9.12
N GLN A 74 7.02 0.40 -9.51
CA GLN A 74 5.82 1.15 -9.10
C GLN A 74 4.70 0.23 -8.65
N VAL A 75 3.89 0.73 -7.72
CA VAL A 75 2.64 0.11 -7.28
C VAL A 75 1.51 1.10 -7.57
N GLY A 76 0.45 0.61 -8.21
CA GLY A 76 -0.78 1.36 -8.46
C GLY A 76 -1.77 1.07 -7.34
N LEU A 77 -2.12 2.11 -6.57
CA LEU A 77 -3.12 2.03 -5.50
C LEU A 77 -4.40 2.74 -5.95
N TYR A 78 -5.56 2.23 -5.51
CA TYR A 78 -6.80 2.98 -5.66
C TYR A 78 -6.76 4.20 -4.74
N ALA A 79 -7.14 5.36 -5.26
CA ALA A 79 -7.30 6.54 -4.42
C ALA A 79 -8.31 6.25 -3.31
N TRP A 80 -7.90 6.44 -2.05
CA TRP A 80 -8.85 6.40 -0.94
C TRP A 80 -9.88 7.52 -1.14
N PRO A 81 -11.17 7.25 -0.89
CA PRO A 81 -12.17 8.29 -0.98
C PRO A 81 -11.79 9.45 -0.05
N PRO A 82 -11.89 10.72 -0.49
CA PRO A 82 -11.81 11.83 0.44
C PRO A 82 -12.92 11.65 1.48
N ARG A 83 -12.56 11.68 2.76
CA ARG A 83 -13.55 11.72 3.86
C ARG A 83 -14.39 12.98 3.76
#